data_AF-A0A6A4REX4-F1
#
_entry.id   AF-A0A6A4REX4-F1
#
_cell.length_a   1.000
_cell.length_b   1.000
_cell.length_c   1.000
_cell.angle_alpha   90.00
_cell.angle_beta   90.00
_cell.angle_gamma   90.00
#
_symmetry.space_group_name_H-M   'P 1'
#
loop_
_entity.id
_entity.type
_entity.pdbx_description
1 polymer ?
#
loop_
_entity_poly.entity_id
_entity_poly.type
_entity_poly.pdbx_seq_one_letter_code
_entity_poly.pdbx_strand_id
1 'polypeptide(L)'
;MASVKIASDGWLVIHAMKDGKPVVPASIGHVAVKAGKTKNVVVELSEPVAAGDTVLTMLHTDKGTIGEYEFPGADHPVMQDDKPVVKPLPPAC
;
A
#
# COMPACT_ATOMS: atom_id res chain seq x y z
N MET A 1 -9.41 3.89 13.11
CA MET A 1 -9.91 4.39 11.81
C MET A 1 -8.72 4.62 10.88
N ALA A 2 -8.63 3.89 9.78
CA ALA A 2 -7.61 4.11 8.76
C ALA A 2 -8.09 5.17 7.77
N SER A 3 -7.32 6.23 7.58
CA SER A 3 -7.57 7.24 6.55
C SER A 3 -6.29 7.47 5.78
N VAL A 4 -6.39 7.45 4.46
CA VAL A 4 -5.30 7.77 3.55
C VAL A 4 -5.61 9.09 2.88
N LYS A 5 -4.59 9.92 2.68
CA LYS A 5 -4.71 11.17 1.93
C LYS A 5 -3.66 11.14 0.83
N ILE A 6 -4.12 11.24 -0.40
CA ILE A 6 -3.26 11.25 -1.58
C ILE A 6 -3.62 12.46 -2.43
N ALA A 7 -2.60 13.10 -3.01
CA ALA A 7 -2.80 14.31 -3.82
C ALA A 7 -3.38 14.01 -5.20
N SER A 8 -3.06 12.83 -5.75
CA SER A 8 -3.49 12.32 -7.05
C SER A 8 -3.97 10.88 -6.90
N ASP A 9 -4.59 10.30 -7.94
CA ASP A 9 -4.94 8.89 -7.92
C ASP A 9 -3.70 8.00 -7.70
N GLY A 10 -3.89 6.86 -7.05
CA GLY A 10 -2.79 6.00 -6.64
C GLY A 10 -3.19 4.61 -6.22
N TRP A 11 -2.17 3.87 -5.77
CA TRP A 11 -2.26 2.49 -5.35
C TRP A 11 -1.86 2.34 -3.90
N LEU A 12 -2.73 1.76 -3.10
CA LEU A 12 -2.36 1.29 -1.77
C LEU A 12 -1.98 -0.18 -1.90
N VAL A 13 -0.70 -0.47 -1.75
CA VAL A 13 -0.13 -1.80 -1.90
C VAL A 13 0.24 -2.35 -0.53
N ILE A 14 0.00 -3.63 -0.31
CA ILE A 14 0.34 -4.33 0.93
C ILE A 14 1.42 -5.36 0.62
N HIS A 15 2.50 -5.28 1.39
CA HIS A 15 3.60 -6.23 1.38
C HIS A 15 3.60 -7.02 2.68
N ALA A 16 3.73 -8.35 2.60
CA ALA A 16 4.00 -9.17 3.76
C ALA A 16 5.41 -8.84 4.31
N MET A 17 5.57 -8.86 5.63
CA MET A 17 6.91 -8.93 6.22
C MET A 17 7.26 -10.40 6.46
N LYS A 18 8.39 -10.83 5.90
CA LYS A 18 8.98 -12.14 6.15
C LYS A 18 10.36 -11.94 6.73
N ASP A 19 10.62 -12.54 7.90
CA ASP A 19 11.90 -12.41 8.62
C ASP A 19 12.31 -10.94 8.90
N GLY A 20 11.33 -10.09 9.21
CA GLY A 20 11.56 -8.67 9.47
C GLY A 20 11.88 -7.82 8.23
N LYS A 21 11.70 -8.37 7.03
CA LYS A 21 11.90 -7.66 5.75
C LYS A 21 10.62 -7.69 4.90
N PRO A 22 10.26 -6.59 4.23
CA PRO A 22 9.17 -6.61 3.28
C PRO A 22 9.50 -7.55 2.12
N VAL A 23 8.53 -8.39 1.75
CA VAL A 23 8.60 -9.15 0.50
C VAL A 23 8.27 -8.17 -0.61
N VAL A 24 9.28 -7.74 -1.38
CA VAL A 24 9.16 -6.91 -2.57
C VAL A 24 9.90 -7.59 -3.73
N PRO A 25 9.39 -7.54 -4.99
CA PRO A 25 8.25 -6.75 -5.46
C PRO A 25 6.87 -7.40 -5.25
N ALA A 26 6.81 -8.63 -4.70
CA ALA A 26 5.54 -9.31 -4.49
C ALA A 26 4.63 -8.51 -3.54
N SER A 27 3.40 -8.24 -3.96
CA SER A 27 2.38 -7.67 -3.09
C SER A 27 1.36 -8.75 -2.76
N ILE A 28 0.89 -8.74 -1.52
CA ILE A 28 -0.14 -9.66 -1.03
C ILE A 28 -1.54 -9.04 -1.13
N GLY A 29 -1.65 -7.82 -1.65
CA GLY A 29 -2.90 -7.11 -1.85
C GLY A 29 -2.64 -5.70 -2.35
N HIS A 30 -3.50 -5.19 -3.22
CA HIS A 30 -3.42 -3.82 -3.71
C HIS A 30 -4.81 -3.29 -3.99
N VAL A 31 -5.02 -1.99 -3.77
CA VAL A 31 -6.29 -1.33 -4.07
C VAL A 31 -6.04 0.04 -4.66
N ALA A 32 -6.83 0.38 -5.68
CA ALA A 32 -6.82 1.71 -6.26
C ALA A 32 -7.48 2.69 -5.29
N VAL A 33 -6.80 3.79 -5.00
CA VAL A 33 -7.27 4.88 -4.16
C VAL A 33 -7.27 6.16 -4.97
N LYS A 34 -8.43 6.83 -5.01
CA LYS A 34 -8.55 8.10 -5.74
C LYS A 34 -7.90 9.26 -5.00
N ALA A 35 -7.55 10.28 -5.77
CA ALA A 35 -7.11 11.58 -5.26
C ALA A 35 -8.07 12.10 -4.17
N GLY A 36 -7.51 12.52 -3.03
CA GLY A 36 -8.26 13.08 -1.91
C GLY A 36 -8.10 12.28 -0.62
N LYS A 37 -9.08 12.44 0.29
CA LYS A 37 -9.08 11.80 1.61
C LYS A 37 -10.03 10.61 1.59
N THR A 38 -9.47 9.41 1.47
CA THR A 38 -10.24 8.18 1.54
C THR A 38 -10.19 7.63 2.96
N LYS A 39 -11.35 7.42 3.56
CA LYS A 39 -11.49 6.82 4.89
C LYS A 39 -12.01 5.39 4.72
N ASN A 40 -11.63 4.50 5.63
CA ASN A 40 -12.04 3.09 5.60
C ASN A 40 -11.66 2.39 4.28
N VAL A 41 -10.40 2.55 3.87
CA VAL A 41 -9.88 1.74 2.77
C VAL A 41 -9.79 0.30 3.23
N VAL A 42 -10.49 -0.57 2.53
CA VAL A 42 -10.41 -2.03 2.69
C VAL A 42 -9.55 -2.53 1.54
N VAL A 43 -8.56 -3.36 1.87
CA VAL A 43 -7.71 -4.02 0.88
C VAL A 43 -7.96 -5.51 1.00
N GLU A 44 -8.31 -6.14 -0.10
CA GLU A 44 -8.38 -7.59 -0.15
C GLU A 44 -6.97 -8.14 -0.29
N LEU A 45 -6.66 -9.08 0.59
CA LEU A 45 -5.39 -9.79 0.55
C LEU A 45 -5.55 -11.03 -0.33
N SER A 46 -4.69 -11.16 -1.33
CA SER A 46 -4.60 -12.33 -2.20
C SER A 46 -4.03 -13.54 -1.47
N GLU A 47 -3.25 -13.32 -0.41
CA GLU A 47 -2.65 -14.37 0.41
C GLU A 47 -3.08 -14.24 1.88
N PRO A 48 -3.35 -15.37 2.56
CA PRO A 48 -3.64 -15.35 3.99
C PRO A 48 -2.37 -14.99 4.76
N VAL A 49 -2.43 -13.89 5.50
CA VAL A 49 -1.39 -13.53 6.48
C VAL A 49 -1.72 -14.18 7.81
N ALA A 50 -0.73 -14.79 8.46
CA ALA A 50 -0.96 -15.43 9.74
C ALA A 50 -1.18 -14.38 10.84
N ALA A 51 -1.97 -14.74 11.85
CA ALA A 51 -2.08 -13.94 13.07
C ALA A 51 -0.70 -13.88 13.75
N GLY A 52 -0.04 -12.73 13.65
CA GLY A 52 1.35 -12.53 14.09
C GLY A 52 2.25 -11.94 13.01
N ASP A 53 1.87 -12.08 11.73
CA ASP A 53 2.60 -11.47 10.62
C ASP A 53 2.38 -9.97 10.59
N THR A 54 3.48 -9.24 10.52
CA THR A 54 3.43 -7.79 10.27
C THR A 54 3.26 -7.58 8.77
N VAL A 55 2.40 -6.66 8.36
CA VAL A 55 2.33 -6.25 6.96
C VAL A 55 2.64 -4.77 6.84
N LEU A 56 3.26 -4.41 5.73
CA LEU A 56 3.58 -3.03 5.41
C LEU A 56 2.67 -2.57 4.27
N THR A 57 1.89 -1.54 4.54
CA THR A 57 1.18 -0.85 3.46
C THR A 57 2.05 0.29 2.94
N MET A 58 2.18 0.39 1.63
CA MET A 58 2.93 1.44 0.95
C MET A 58 2.01 2.09 -0.08
N LEU A 59 1.97 3.42 -0.05
CA LEU A 59 1.19 4.19 -1.00
C LEU A 59 2.06 4.56 -2.19
N HIS A 60 1.59 4.23 -3.38
CA HIS A 60 2.16 4.62 -4.65
C HIS A 60 1.23 5.60 -5.37
N THR A 61 1.81 6.57 -6.06
CA THR A 61 1.08 7.45 -6.98
C THR A 61 0.98 6.69 -8.28
N ASP A 62 -0.24 6.58 -8.80
CA ASP A 62 -0.48 5.98 -10.10
C ASP A 62 -0.06 7.01 -11.15
N LYS A 63 1.04 6.72 -11.81
CA LYS A 63 1.64 7.64 -12.77
C LYS A 63 2.04 6.84 -13.99
N GLY A 64 1.40 7.14 -15.13
CA GLY A 64 1.52 6.31 -16.32
C GLY A 64 0.13 5.81 -16.69
N THR A 65 -0.10 4.51 -16.54
CA THR A 65 -1.37 3.87 -16.88
C THR A 65 -2.30 3.84 -15.68
N ILE A 66 -3.27 4.77 -15.65
CA ILE A 66 -4.28 4.80 -14.59
C ILE A 66 -5.02 3.47 -14.52
N GLY A 67 -4.90 2.76 -13.39
CA GLY A 67 -5.49 1.42 -13.24
C GLY A 67 -4.50 0.26 -13.40
N GLU A 68 -3.21 0.51 -13.60
CA GLU A 68 -2.16 -0.51 -13.61
C GLU A 68 -1.11 -0.23 -12.53
N TYR A 69 -0.68 -1.27 -11.81
CA TYR A 69 0.39 -1.12 -10.82
C TYR A 69 1.76 -1.39 -11.49
N GLU A 70 2.51 -0.33 -11.75
CA GLU A 70 3.77 -0.35 -12.50
C GLU A 70 4.99 -0.18 -11.58
N PHE A 71 5.30 -1.18 -10.73
CA PHE A 71 6.47 -1.15 -9.84
C PHE A 71 7.40 -2.38 -9.97
N PRO A 72 8.74 -2.18 -10.05
CA PRO A 72 9.46 -0.91 -10.11
C PRO A 72 9.29 -0.23 -11.49
N GLY A 73 8.86 1.03 -11.50
CA GLY A 73 8.51 1.70 -12.76
C GLY A 73 8.00 3.12 -12.53
N ALA A 74 6.95 3.49 -13.25
CA ALA A 74 6.41 4.84 -13.25
C ALA A 74 5.64 5.18 -11.95
N ASP A 75 5.17 4.15 -11.22
CA ASP A 75 4.51 4.29 -9.93
C ASP A 75 5.52 4.58 -8.82
N HIS A 76 5.55 5.84 -8.39
CA HIS A 76 6.45 6.30 -7.34
C HIS A 76 5.73 6.37 -5.98
N PRO A 77 6.44 6.13 -4.85
CA PRO A 77 5.87 6.30 -3.53
C PRO A 77 5.30 7.69 -3.31
N VAL A 78 4.10 7.77 -2.75
CA VAL A 78 3.49 9.04 -2.38
C VAL A 78 4.29 9.62 -1.22
N MET A 79 4.80 10.82 -1.40
CA MET A 79 5.47 11.57 -0.34
C MET A 79 4.44 12.46 0.36
N GLN A 80 4.23 12.24 1.65
CA GLN A 80 3.46 13.13 2.51
C GLN A 80 4.38 13.63 3.62
N ASP A 81 4.45 14.95 3.81
CA ASP A 81 5.32 15.57 4.81
C ASP A 81 6.81 15.17 4.63
N ASP A 82 7.30 15.20 3.38
CA ASP A 82 8.64 14.77 2.95
C ASP A 82 8.99 13.30 3.25
N LYS A 83 7.99 12.48 3.58
CA LYS A 83 8.18 11.06 3.90
C LYS A 83 7.26 10.18 3.04
N PRO A 84 7.75 9.01 2.57
CA PRO A 84 6.89 8.07 1.86
C PRO A 84 5.78 7.63 2.81
N VAL A 85 4.54 7.60 2.31
CA VAL A 85 3.38 7.14 3.06
C VAL A 85 3.44 5.63 3.15
N VAL A 86 4.13 5.17 4.20
CA VAL A 86 4.17 3.78 4.62
C VAL A 86 3.46 3.64 5.95
N LYS A 87 2.65 2.61 6.09
CA LYS A 87 1.98 2.32 7.35
C LYS A 87 2.10 0.82 7.67
N PRO A 88 2.89 0.46 8.69
CA PRO A 88 2.83 -0.89 9.22
C PRO A 88 1.45 -1.13 9.80
N LEU A 89 0.80 -2.18 9.36
CA LEU A 89 -0.38 -2.71 10.02
C LEU A 89 0.11 -3.80 10.99
N PRO A 90 -0.22 -3.67 12.29
CA PRO A 90 0.05 -4.75 13.21
C PRO A 90 -0.71 -6.01 12.76
N PRO A 91 -0.24 -7.21 13.14
CA PRO A 91 -0.98 -8.43 12.91
C PRO A 91 -2.42 -8.28 13.42
N ALA A 92 -3.38 -8.76 12.64
CA ALA A 92 -4.74 -8.90 13.14
C ALA A 92 -4.70 -9.86 14.34
N CYS A 93 -5.01 -9.34 15.53
CA CYS A 93 -5.25 -10.12 16.74
C CYS A 93 -6.60 -10.84 16.66
#